data_AF-A0A425WQR3-F1
#
_entry.id   AF-A0A425WQR3-F1
#
_cell.length_a   1.000
_cell.length_b   1.000
_cell.length_c   1.000
_cell.angle_alpha   90.00
_cell.angle_beta   90.00
_cell.angle_gamma   90.00
#
_symmetry.space_group_name_H-M   'P 1'
#
loop_
_entity.id
_entity.type
_entity.pdbx_description
1 polymer ?
#
loop_
_entity_poly.entity_id
_entity_poly.type
_entity_poly.pdbx_seq_one_letter_code
_entity_poly.pdbx_strand_id
1 'polypeptide(L)'
;MDERLDRLQVNYLDRLYLHHPADDYMGTWRVLEDAYRHDKMRALGISNFDNLPGAFQQVVNKAQVKPQIMQIECHPYAQRHQTR
;
A
#
# COMPACT_ATOMS: atom_id res chain seq x y z
N MET A 1 -5.32 12.90 -4.58
CA MET A 1 -4.12 12.94 -3.70
C MET A 1 -3.98 14.33 -3.10
N ASP A 2 -4.02 15.38 -3.91
CA ASP A 2 -3.84 16.77 -3.44
C ASP A 2 -4.84 17.19 -2.36
N GLU A 3 -6.13 16.88 -2.53
CA GLU A 3 -7.14 17.13 -1.48
C GLU A 3 -6.78 16.52 -0.11
N ARG A 4 -6.07 15.39 -0.08
CA ARG A 4 -5.67 14.74 1.17
C ARG A 4 -4.44 15.42 1.79
N LEU A 5 -3.49 15.83 0.95
CA LEU A 5 -2.33 16.61 1.36
C LEU A 5 -2.77 17.96 1.95
N ASP A 6 -3.71 18.64 1.29
CA ASP A 6 -4.29 19.91 1.76
C ASP A 6 -4.99 19.75 3.11
N ARG A 7 -5.80 18.69 3.27
CA ARG A 7 -6.47 18.38 4.54
C ARG A 7 -5.51 18.11 5.69
N LEU A 8 -4.35 17.51 5.40
CA LEU A 8 -3.31 17.22 6.39
C LEU A 8 -2.34 18.40 6.56
N GLN A 9 -2.44 19.44 5.73
CA GLN A 9 -1.56 20.61 5.71
C GLN A 9 -0.08 20.24 5.53
N VAL A 10 0.17 19.25 4.66
CA VAL A 10 1.53 18.77 4.33
C VAL A 10 1.73 18.76 2.83
N ASN A 11 2.99 18.93 2.39
CA ASN A 11 3.32 18.94 0.97
C ASN A 11 3.55 17.53 0.39
N TYR A 12 3.81 16.55 1.27
CA TYR A 12 4.03 15.15 0.91
C TYR A 12 3.72 14.24 2.11
N LEU A 13 3.61 12.94 1.87
CA LEU A 13 3.53 11.92 2.93
C LEU A 13 4.82 11.12 3.02
N ASP A 14 5.28 10.80 4.23
CA ASP A 14 6.38 9.84 4.36
C ASP A 14 5.97 8.45 3.86
N ARG A 15 4.73 8.03 4.13
CA ARG A 15 4.21 6.72 3.74
C ARG A 15 2.73 6.79 3.39
N LEU A 16 2.33 6.04 2.36
CA LEU A 16 0.93 5.78 2.03
C LEU A 16 0.71 4.28 1.82
N TYR A 17 -0.43 3.77 2.30
CA TYR A 17 -0.82 2.38 2.12
C TYR A 17 -2.09 2.27 1.28
N LEU A 18 -2.11 1.32 0.34
CA LEU A 18 -3.37 0.79 -0.16
C LEU A 18 -3.98 -0.10 0.93
N HIS A 19 -5.08 0.36 1.54
CA HIS A 19 -5.52 -0.14 2.84
C HIS A 19 -6.08 -1.58 2.82
N HIS A 20 -6.71 -2.00 1.73
CA HIS A 20 -7.23 -3.36 1.56
C HIS A 20 -7.18 -3.77 0.07
N PRO A 21 -7.08 -5.08 -0.23
CA PRO A 21 -7.26 -5.60 -1.59
C PRO A 21 -8.75 -5.64 -1.97
N ALA A 22 -9.39 -4.47 -2.03
CA ALA A 22 -10.80 -4.30 -2.39
C ALA A 22 -10.95 -3.82 -3.84
N ASP A 23 -12.03 -4.25 -4.50
CA ASP A 23 -12.40 -3.87 -5.86
C ASP A 23 -11.21 -3.94 -6.85
N ASP A 24 -11.00 -2.90 -7.66
CA ASP A 24 -9.85 -2.77 -8.56
C ASP A 24 -8.62 -2.21 -7.81
N TYR A 25 -8.08 -3.02 -6.91
CA TYR A 25 -6.87 -2.67 -6.16
C TYR A 25 -5.63 -2.52 -7.06
N MET A 26 -5.56 -3.19 -8.23
CA MET A 26 -4.43 -3.05 -9.16
C MET A 26 -4.51 -1.74 -9.97
N GLY A 27 -5.69 -1.34 -10.43
CA GLY A 27 -5.90 -0.03 -11.03
C GLY A 27 -5.59 1.08 -10.03
N THR A 28 -6.06 0.92 -8.79
CA THR A 28 -5.73 1.84 -7.69
C THR A 28 -4.24 1.90 -7.44
N TRP A 29 -3.56 0.75 -7.37
CA TRP A 29 -2.11 0.69 -7.21
C TRP A 29 -1.39 1.49 -8.29
N ARG A 30 -1.78 1.35 -9.56
CA ARG A 30 -1.17 2.09 -10.68
C ARG A 30 -1.31 3.61 -10.52
N VAL A 31 -2.45 4.10 -10.05
CA VAL A 31 -2.65 5.53 -9.74
C VAL A 31 -1.74 5.97 -8.58
N LEU A 32 -1.55 5.12 -7.57
CA LEU A 32 -0.63 5.41 -6.47
C LEU A 32 0.84 5.41 -6.91
N GLU A 33 1.22 4.56 -7.86
CA GLU A 33 2.56 4.59 -8.47
C GLU A 33 2.82 5.93 -9.16
N ASP A 34 1.84 6.48 -9.89
CA ASP A 34 1.98 7.80 -10.50
C ASP A 34 2.16 8.89 -9.43
N ALA A 35 1.34 8.88 -8.38
CA ALA A 35 1.50 9.82 -7.26
C ALA A 35 2.86 9.69 -6.57
N TYR A 36 3.41 8.48 -6.45
CA TYR A 36 4.76 8.24 -5.95
C TYR A 36 5.83 8.85 -6.87
N ARG A 37 5.71 8.68 -8.20
CA ARG A 37 6.64 9.29 -9.18
C ARG A 37 6.58 10.83 -9.21
N HIS A 38 5.48 11.42 -8.74
CA HIS A 38 5.31 12.87 -8.61
C HIS A 38 5.69 13.42 -7.22
N ASP A 39 6.50 12.68 -6.45
CA ASP A 39 7.02 13.07 -5.13
C ASP A 39 5.94 13.41 -4.08
N LYS A 40 4.69 12.96 -4.30
CA LYS A 40 3.59 13.17 -3.33
C LYS A 40 3.73 12.27 -2.10
N MET A 41 4.56 11.23 -2.17
CA MET A 41 4.90 10.37 -1.04
C MET A 41 6.31 9.80 -1.18
N ARG A 42 6.97 9.49 -0.05
CA ARG A 42 8.32 8.90 -0.02
C ARG A 42 8.33 7.37 -0.02
N ALA A 43 7.25 6.74 0.46
CA ALA A 43 7.11 5.30 0.40
C ALA A 43 5.67 4.88 0.10
N LEU A 44 5.55 3.84 -0.74
CA LEU A 44 4.29 3.24 -1.11
C LEU A 44 4.24 1.79 -0.61
N GLY A 45 3.18 1.45 0.11
CA GLY A 45 2.97 0.13 0.70
C GLY A 45 1.54 -0.37 0.57
N ILE A 46 1.33 -1.57 1.07
CA ILE A 46 0.02 -2.25 1.11
C ILE A 46 -0.35 -2.58 2.56
N SER A 47 -1.65 -2.75 2.83
CA SER A 47 -2.13 -3.21 4.13
C SER A 47 -3.18 -4.30 3.94
N ASN A 48 -3.16 -5.32 4.80
CA ASN A 48 -4.16 -6.40 4.80
C ASN A 48 -4.20 -7.26 3.53
N PHE A 49 -3.11 -7.31 2.75
CA PHE A 49 -3.04 -8.12 1.51
C PHE A 49 -2.80 -9.62 1.78
N ASP A 50 -2.63 -10.01 3.05
CA ASP A 50 -2.68 -11.39 3.52
C ASP A 50 -4.11 -11.93 3.62
N ASN A 51 -5.13 -11.05 3.65
CA ASN A 51 -6.53 -11.44 3.78
C ASN A 51 -7.17 -11.91 2.46
N LEU A 52 -6.51 -11.71 1.32
CA LEU A 52 -6.99 -12.18 0.00
C LEU A 52 -5.93 -13.11 -0.63
N PRO A 53 -6.21 -14.41 -0.81
CA PRO A 53 -5.28 -15.35 -1.41
C PRO A 53 -4.76 -14.87 -2.77
N GLY A 54 -3.43 -14.82 -2.91
CA GLY A 54 -2.76 -14.42 -4.15
C GLY A 54 -2.63 -12.90 -4.38
N ALA A 55 -3.32 -12.05 -3.61
CA ALA A 55 -3.29 -10.60 -3.82
C ALA A 55 -1.90 -10.00 -3.62
N PHE A 56 -1.20 -10.39 -2.55
CA PHE A 56 0.20 -10.01 -2.32
C PHE A 56 1.08 -10.35 -3.51
N GLN A 57 1.04 -11.61 -3.96
CA GLN A 57 1.86 -12.09 -5.07
C GLN A 57 1.54 -11.34 -6.37
N GLN A 58 0.26 -11.04 -6.60
CA GLN A 58 -0.19 -10.27 -7.75
C GLN A 58 0.40 -8.86 -7.76
N VAL A 59 0.33 -8.12 -6.64
CA VAL A 59 0.92 -6.77 -6.54
C VAL A 59 2.43 -6.85 -6.74
N VAL A 60 3.12 -7.73 -6.02
CA VAL A 60 4.59 -7.85 -6.10
C VAL A 60 5.08 -8.19 -7.51
N ASN A 61 4.34 -9.02 -8.25
CA ASN A 61 4.74 -9.44 -9.59
C ASN A 61 4.40 -8.43 -10.69
N LYS A 62 3.31 -7.66 -10.53
CA LYS A 62 2.80 -6.76 -11.59
C LYS A 62 3.15 -5.29 -11.37
N ALA A 63 3.47 -4.88 -10.14
CA ALA A 63 3.81 -3.50 -9.83
C ALA A 63 5.13 -3.08 -10.48
N GLN A 64 5.18 -1.85 -10.97
CA GLN A 64 6.42 -1.21 -11.39
C GLN A 64 7.19 -0.68 -10.16
N VAL A 65 6.45 -0.11 -9.20
CA VAL A 65 6.97 0.26 -7.89
C VAL A 65 6.57 -0.83 -6.91
N LYS A 66 7.52 -1.71 -6.54
CA LYS A 66 7.23 -2.79 -5.59
C LYS A 66 6.81 -2.20 -4.23
N PRO A 67 5.78 -2.77 -3.56
CA PRO A 67 5.40 -2.33 -2.22
C PRO A 67 6.60 -2.44 -1.29
N GLN A 68 6.97 -1.32 -0.67
CA GLN A 68 8.14 -1.25 0.21
C GLN A 68 7.82 -1.73 1.63
N ILE A 69 6.54 -1.75 1.98
CA ILE A 69 6.03 -2.09 3.31
C ILE A 69 4.69 -2.81 3.16
N MET A 70 4.47 -3.83 3.99
CA MET A 70 3.18 -4.48 4.16
C MET A 70 2.75 -4.35 5.63
N GLN A 71 1.67 -3.60 5.88
CA GLN A 71 1.05 -3.51 7.20
C GLN A 71 0.07 -4.68 7.37
N ILE A 72 0.22 -5.42 8.47
CA ILE A 72 -0.63 -6.56 8.81
C ILE A 72 -1.03 -6.48 10.29
N GLU A 73 -2.17 -7.10 10.62
CA GLU A 73 -2.54 -7.35 12.00
C GLU A 73 -1.52 -8.30 12.65
N CYS A 74 -0.85 -7.83 13.70
CA CYS A 74 0.13 -8.61 14.44
C CYS A 74 0.05 -8.34 15.95
N HIS A 75 -0.26 -9.36 16.73
CA HIS A 75 -0.37 -9.32 18.19
C HIS A 75 -0.21 -10.74 18.78
N PRO A 76 -0.13 -10.94 20.12
CA PRO A 76 0.18 -12.25 20.71
C PRO A 76 -0.71 -13.41 20.26
N TYR A 77 -1.97 -13.14 19.91
CA TYR A 77 -2.94 -14.14 19.41
C TYR A 77 -2.96 -14.29 17.87
N ALA A 78 -2.29 -13.40 17.14
CA ALA A 78 -2.18 -13.44 15.69
C ALA A 78 -0.76 -13.00 15.28
N GLN A 79 0.23 -13.88 15.47
CA GLN A 79 1.65 -13.54 15.31
C GLN A 79 2.15 -13.58 13.85
N ARG A 80 1.31 -14.10 12.94
CA ARG A 80 1.58 -14.14 11.50
C ARG A 80 2.91 -14.83 11.12
N HIS A 81 3.27 -15.92 11.81
CA HIS A 81 4.54 -16.64 11.59
C HIS A 81 4.78 -17.11 10.15
N GLN A 82 3.71 -17.41 9.41
CA GLN A 82 3.77 -17.88 8.02
C GLN A 82 3.83 -16.74 6.99
N THR A 83 3.68 -15.49 7.43
CA THR A 83 3.67 -14.28 6.58
C THR A 83 5.02 -13.56 6.58
N ARG A 84 6.02 -14.07 7.32
CA ARG A 84 7.40 -13.56 7.36
C ARG A 84 8.26 -14.08 6.22
#